data_AF-A0A7Z0D8H8-F1
#
_entry.id   AF-A0A7Z0D8H8-F1
#
_cell.length_a   1.000
_cell.length_b   1.000
_cell.length_c   1.000
_cell.angle_alpha   90.00
_cell.angle_beta   90.00
_cell.angle_gamma   90.00
#
_symmetry.space_group_name_H-M   'P 1'
#
loop_
_entity.id
_entity.type
_entity.pdbx_description
1 polymer ?
#
loop_
_entity_poly.entity_id
_entity_poly.type
_entity_poly.pdbx_seq_one_letter_code
_entity_poly.pdbx_strand_id
1 'polypeptide(L)'
;MSDREKNRGTDRGWSIDSFASTEIETSGERRRTRGRALAVLAAIAGILLLLLIGAVAWLSGSDQPEPAESGIFTENVVVVGLPGRTGFSPADRAVIDAHADATQVGVVASPGSCPAAGWAGLGAGAPVPAAGCEVRVGGGRVTNFDELNGPARGGLGRLGEVYDGCITAVGPAAAVAAADRTGQLEGYAEPGAWLSQGMPTSCPLTLVDAGPESDRVVADLARRPDLTVIAFGLPGSGAEYQPVYRVNTTLPGVLEPAVAGGDPGVIDFTVLADAVAGRPILVAERDAVTGADAEAVFRDASGGLPAALWAIPLVVLVGLGVWLGLRARAASRRDRGR
;
A
#
# COMPACT_ATOMS: atom_id res chain seq x y z
N MET A 1 -61.12 24.44 11.25
CA MET A 1 -61.82 23.45 10.39
C MET A 1 -60.93 22.23 10.35
N SER A 2 -61.28 21.04 10.80
CA SER A 2 -62.51 20.43 11.33
C SER A 2 -61.98 19.17 12.05
N ASP A 3 -62.30 18.96 13.33
CA ASP A 3 -63.23 17.91 13.84
C ASP A 3 -62.80 16.48 13.42
N ARG A 4 -62.88 15.39 14.17
CA ARG A 4 -63.51 14.98 15.44
C ARG A 4 -63.23 13.45 15.47
N GLU A 5 -62.79 12.84 16.56
CA GLU A 5 -63.69 12.19 17.52
C GLU A 5 -64.60 11.10 16.91
N LYS A 6 -64.33 9.81 17.18
CA LYS A 6 -65.36 8.95 17.80
C LYS A 6 -64.89 7.59 18.32
N ASN A 7 -65.26 7.42 19.58
CA ASN A 7 -65.40 6.25 20.43
C ASN A 7 -66.40 5.19 19.90
N ARG A 8 -66.29 3.99 20.48
CA ARG A 8 -67.26 2.86 20.70
C ARG A 8 -66.64 1.54 20.22
N GLY A 9 -66.66 0.43 20.94
CA GLY A 9 -67.44 0.04 22.11
C GLY A 9 -67.85 -1.43 21.92
N THR A 10 -67.43 -2.29 22.86
CA THR A 10 -68.02 -3.58 23.29
C THR A 10 -68.44 -4.62 22.25
N ASP A 11 -67.90 -5.83 22.35
CA ASP A 11 -68.80 -6.99 22.52
C ASP A 11 -68.18 -8.17 23.26
N ARG A 12 -69.02 -8.78 24.11
CA ARG A 12 -68.73 -9.95 24.94
C ARG A 12 -69.08 -11.20 24.14
N GLY A 13 -68.17 -12.16 24.07
CA GLY A 13 -68.45 -13.52 23.62
C GLY A 13 -67.86 -14.52 24.59
N TRP A 14 -68.71 -15.12 25.42
CA TRP A 14 -68.41 -16.33 26.19
C TRP A 14 -68.66 -17.56 25.31
N SER A 15 -67.67 -18.43 25.15
CA SER A 15 -67.83 -19.86 24.84
C SER A 15 -66.57 -20.56 25.36
N ILE A 16 -66.63 -21.21 26.53
CA ILE A 16 -66.86 -22.65 26.67
C ILE A 16 -65.95 -23.42 25.70
N ASP A 17 -64.73 -23.70 26.19
CA ASP A 17 -64.00 -24.96 26.00
C ASP A 17 -63.03 -25.11 27.18
N SER A 18 -63.63 -25.27 28.36
CA SER A 18 -63.03 -26.04 29.45
C SER A 18 -63.15 -27.50 29.05
N PHE A 19 -62.03 -28.22 28.93
CA PHE A 19 -61.81 -29.66 29.15
C PHE A 19 -60.66 -30.19 28.28
N ALA A 20 -59.42 -29.80 28.61
CA ALA A 20 -58.20 -30.59 28.32
C ALA A 20 -56.98 -29.98 29.05
N SER A 21 -57.09 -29.74 30.36
CA SER A 21 -56.00 -29.17 31.17
C SER A 21 -55.60 -30.17 32.25
N THR A 22 -54.86 -31.23 31.88
CA THR A 22 -54.12 -32.07 32.85
C THR A 22 -53.08 -32.98 32.21
N GLU A 23 -52.32 -32.53 31.18
CA GLU A 23 -51.13 -33.31 30.76
C GLU A 23 -50.07 -32.53 29.97
N ILE A 24 -49.76 -31.27 30.30
CA ILE A 24 -48.61 -30.56 29.70
C ILE A 24 -47.88 -29.71 30.74
N GLU A 25 -47.47 -30.33 31.86
CA GLU A 25 -46.72 -29.61 32.90
C GLU A 25 -45.46 -30.34 33.33
N THR A 26 -44.73 -30.95 32.38
CA THR A 26 -43.35 -31.42 32.62
C THR A 26 -42.39 -31.17 31.45
N SER A 27 -42.85 -30.62 30.31
CA SER A 27 -41.99 -30.43 29.12
C SER A 27 -41.35 -29.04 29.00
N GLY A 28 -41.87 -28.03 29.71
CA GLY A 28 -41.37 -26.64 29.67
C GLY A 28 -40.01 -26.43 30.34
N GLU A 29 -39.70 -27.22 31.36
CA GLU A 29 -38.49 -27.02 32.19
C GLU A 29 -37.22 -27.59 31.52
N ARG A 30 -37.37 -28.62 30.67
CA ARG A 30 -36.25 -29.15 29.86
C ARG A 30 -35.85 -28.26 28.69
N ARG A 31 -36.72 -27.36 28.22
CA ARG A 31 -36.37 -26.40 27.14
C ARG A 31 -35.55 -25.23 27.66
N ARG A 32 -35.80 -24.74 28.87
CA ARG A 32 -35.01 -23.65 29.49
C ARG A 32 -33.59 -24.07 29.86
N THR A 33 -33.39 -25.30 30.34
CA THR A 33 -32.06 -25.82 30.70
C THR A 33 -31.18 -26.08 29.47
N ARG A 34 -31.75 -26.54 28.35
CA ARG A 34 -31.01 -26.71 27.08
C ARG A 34 -30.55 -25.39 26.45
N GLY A 35 -31.34 -24.32 26.56
CA GLY A 35 -30.96 -22.99 26.07
C GLY A 35 -29.75 -22.41 26.80
N ARG A 36 -29.69 -22.57 28.14
CA ARG A 36 -28.56 -22.11 28.95
C ARG A 36 -27.27 -22.87 28.67
N ALA A 37 -27.35 -24.20 28.49
CA ALA A 37 -26.17 -25.02 28.16
C ALA A 37 -25.55 -24.65 26.79
N LEU A 38 -26.39 -24.36 25.79
CA LEU A 38 -25.92 -23.92 24.47
C LEU A 38 -25.26 -22.53 24.52
N ALA A 39 -25.83 -21.59 25.29
CA ALA A 39 -25.24 -20.26 25.47
C ALA A 39 -23.86 -20.32 26.14
N VAL A 40 -23.69 -21.18 27.16
CA VAL A 40 -22.41 -21.38 27.83
C VAL A 40 -21.38 -22.01 26.89
N LEU A 41 -21.76 -23.03 26.11
CA LEU A 41 -20.86 -23.64 25.12
C LEU A 41 -20.43 -22.65 24.03
N ALA A 42 -21.34 -21.80 23.56
CA ALA A 42 -21.02 -20.75 22.58
C ALA A 42 -20.04 -19.72 23.16
N ALA A 43 -20.23 -19.30 24.42
CA ALA A 43 -19.32 -18.38 25.09
C ALA A 43 -17.91 -18.99 25.25
N ILE A 44 -17.81 -20.24 25.68
CA ILE A 44 -16.53 -20.96 25.81
C ILE A 44 -15.83 -21.09 24.46
N ALA A 45 -16.57 -21.46 23.41
CA ALA A 45 -16.02 -21.55 22.06
C ALA A 45 -15.51 -20.18 21.55
N GLY A 46 -16.24 -19.10 21.84
CA GLY A 46 -15.81 -17.73 21.51
C GLY A 46 -14.53 -17.32 22.24
N ILE A 47 -14.42 -17.62 23.54
CA ILE A 47 -13.21 -17.34 24.33
C ILE A 47 -12.02 -18.14 23.80
N LEU A 48 -12.21 -19.43 23.51
CA LEU A 48 -11.15 -20.28 22.95
C LEU A 48 -10.68 -19.77 21.59
N LEU A 49 -11.60 -19.31 20.74
CA LEU A 49 -11.24 -18.72 19.45
C LEU A 49 -10.43 -17.43 19.63
N LEU A 50 -10.82 -16.55 20.55
CA LEU A 50 -10.07 -15.32 20.85
C LEU A 50 -8.69 -15.62 21.42
N LEU A 51 -8.56 -16.62 22.30
CA LEU A 51 -7.27 -17.05 22.83
C LEU A 51 -6.39 -17.66 21.74
N LEU A 52 -6.97 -18.43 20.81
CA LEU A 52 -6.22 -19.01 19.69
C LEU A 52 -5.72 -17.91 18.75
N ILE A 53 -6.54 -16.90 18.45
CA ILE A 53 -6.14 -15.72 17.67
C ILE A 53 -5.02 -14.95 18.39
N GLY A 54 -5.15 -14.74 19.70
CA GLY A 54 -4.12 -14.07 20.50
C GLY A 54 -2.81 -14.84 20.57
N ALA A 55 -2.87 -16.18 20.71
CA ALA A 55 -1.70 -17.04 20.72
C ALA A 55 -0.99 -17.06 19.35
N VAL A 56 -1.76 -17.14 18.24
CA VAL A 56 -1.19 -17.02 16.89
C VAL A 56 -0.56 -15.66 16.69
N ALA A 57 -1.22 -14.57 17.08
CA ALA A 57 -0.66 -13.21 16.96
C ALA A 57 0.63 -13.05 17.79
N TRP A 58 0.68 -13.63 19.00
CA TRP A 58 1.86 -13.57 19.86
C TRP A 58 3.02 -14.43 19.33
N LEU A 59 2.74 -15.65 18.87
CA LEU A 59 3.73 -16.54 18.27
C LEU A 59 4.25 -16.00 16.94
N SER A 60 3.42 -15.30 16.17
CA SER A 60 3.83 -14.66 14.91
C SER A 60 4.53 -13.30 15.12
N GLY A 61 4.42 -12.70 16.31
CA GLY A 61 4.84 -11.32 16.55
C GLY A 61 6.24 -11.14 17.15
N SER A 62 7.02 -12.21 17.37
CA SER A 62 8.26 -12.13 18.16
C SER A 62 9.57 -12.15 17.36
N ASP A 63 9.57 -12.55 16.09
CA ASP A 63 10.79 -12.68 15.28
C ASP A 63 10.75 -11.81 14.01
N GLN A 64 10.21 -10.59 14.09
CA GLN A 64 10.50 -9.64 13.02
C GLN A 64 11.96 -9.20 13.17
N PRO A 65 12.82 -9.46 12.16
CA PRO A 65 14.19 -8.99 12.20
C PRO A 65 14.18 -7.47 12.41
N GLU A 66 15.05 -6.98 13.29
CA GLU A 66 15.22 -5.54 13.46
C GLU A 66 15.55 -4.94 12.08
N PRO A 67 14.91 -3.83 11.68
CA PRO A 67 15.19 -3.20 10.40
C PRO A 67 16.68 -2.90 10.27
N ALA A 68 17.28 -3.35 9.17
CA ALA A 68 18.67 -3.09 8.87
C ALA A 68 18.81 -1.76 8.13
N GLU A 69 19.90 -1.03 8.39
CA GLU A 69 20.27 0.12 7.57
C GLU A 69 20.85 -0.36 6.24
N SER A 70 20.26 0.11 5.14
CA SER A 70 20.79 -0.16 3.81
C SER A 70 21.30 1.11 3.14
N GLY A 71 22.57 1.08 2.73
CA GLY A 71 23.22 2.14 1.96
C GLY A 71 23.21 1.89 0.45
N ILE A 72 23.54 2.94 -0.30
CA ILE A 72 23.82 2.88 -1.75
C ILE A 72 25.22 2.29 -1.97
N PHE A 73 25.34 1.35 -2.92
CA PHE A 73 26.60 0.67 -3.22
C PHE A 73 27.52 1.46 -4.16
N THR A 74 26.94 2.33 -4.97
CA THR A 74 27.63 3.03 -6.05
C THR A 74 27.74 4.53 -5.77
N GLU A 75 28.76 5.17 -6.35
CA GLU A 75 28.87 6.64 -6.31
C GLU A 75 27.81 7.32 -7.18
N ASN A 76 27.23 6.59 -8.14
CA ASN A 76 26.24 7.09 -9.08
C ASN A 76 24.85 6.52 -8.80
N VAL A 77 23.88 7.41 -8.62
CA VAL A 77 22.47 7.10 -8.38
C VAL A 77 21.66 7.65 -9.53
N VAL A 78 20.82 6.80 -10.13
CA VAL A 78 19.87 7.22 -11.16
C VAL A 78 18.45 6.99 -10.66
N VAL A 79 17.70 8.07 -10.52
CA VAL A 79 16.30 8.04 -10.11
C VAL A 79 15.43 8.12 -11.35
N VAL A 80 14.60 7.11 -11.59
CA VAL A 80 13.72 7.04 -12.77
C VAL A 80 12.27 7.20 -12.33
N GLY A 81 11.64 8.25 -12.83
CA GLY A 81 10.22 8.49 -12.64
C GLY A 81 9.38 7.72 -13.65
N LEU A 82 8.37 6.98 -13.17
CA LEU A 82 7.51 6.12 -13.99
C LEU A 82 6.07 6.70 -14.07
N PRO A 83 5.74 7.52 -15.08
CA PRO A 83 4.46 8.21 -15.16
C PRO A 83 3.27 7.26 -15.26
N GLY A 84 2.25 7.50 -14.43
CA GLY A 84 0.95 6.83 -14.51
C GLY A 84 0.98 5.36 -14.09
N ARG A 85 1.99 4.92 -13.34
CA ARG A 85 2.01 3.56 -12.78
C ARG A 85 0.92 3.41 -11.74
N THR A 86 0.34 2.22 -11.68
CA THR A 86 -0.62 1.83 -10.65
C THR A 86 -0.27 0.45 -10.09
N GLY A 87 0.99 0.05 -10.23
CA GLY A 87 1.53 -1.28 -9.94
C GLY A 87 2.78 -1.56 -10.76
N PHE A 88 3.43 -2.69 -10.51
CA PHE A 88 4.66 -3.08 -11.21
C PHE A 88 4.36 -3.62 -12.60
N SER A 89 5.01 -3.07 -13.62
CA SER A 89 4.89 -3.57 -14.99
C SER A 89 5.58 -4.93 -15.15
N PRO A 90 5.40 -5.62 -16.30
CA PRO A 90 6.22 -6.79 -16.63
C PRO A 90 7.72 -6.48 -16.68
N ALA A 91 8.12 -5.29 -17.15
CA ALA A 91 9.52 -4.90 -17.21
C ALA A 91 10.10 -4.66 -15.81
N ASP A 92 9.35 -3.99 -14.93
CA ASP A 92 9.76 -3.77 -13.54
C ASP A 92 9.99 -5.10 -12.82
N ARG A 93 9.04 -6.05 -12.97
CA ARG A 93 9.16 -7.38 -12.36
C ARG A 93 10.36 -8.15 -12.90
N ALA A 94 10.62 -8.08 -14.20
CA ALA A 94 11.79 -8.73 -14.78
C ALA A 94 13.11 -8.13 -14.25
N VAL A 95 13.16 -6.81 -14.02
CA VAL A 95 14.32 -6.14 -13.40
C VAL A 95 14.49 -6.58 -11.94
N ILE A 96 13.41 -6.61 -11.17
CA ILE A 96 13.39 -7.07 -9.77
C ILE A 96 13.86 -8.52 -9.69
N ASP A 97 13.29 -9.43 -10.48
CA ASP A 97 13.64 -10.85 -10.50
C ASP A 97 15.11 -11.08 -10.88
N ALA A 98 15.64 -10.27 -11.80
CA ALA A 98 17.05 -10.36 -12.21
C ALA A 98 18.04 -9.87 -11.15
N HIS A 99 17.58 -9.10 -10.15
CA HIS A 99 18.40 -8.53 -9.08
C HIS A 99 17.83 -8.88 -7.70
N ALA A 100 17.19 -10.04 -7.56
CA ALA A 100 16.38 -10.37 -6.39
C ALA A 100 17.18 -10.34 -5.07
N ASP A 101 18.49 -10.57 -5.12
CA ASP A 101 19.45 -10.53 -4.01
C ASP A 101 20.01 -9.12 -3.69
N ALA A 102 19.65 -8.12 -4.49
CA ALA A 102 20.10 -6.73 -4.33
C ALA A 102 18.96 -5.72 -4.57
N THR A 103 17.71 -6.16 -4.42
CA THR A 103 16.52 -5.35 -4.68
C THR A 103 15.73 -5.04 -3.43
N GLN A 104 15.32 -3.77 -3.32
CA GLN A 104 14.41 -3.29 -2.29
C GLN A 104 13.12 -2.80 -2.95
N VAL A 105 11.97 -3.09 -2.34
CA VAL A 105 10.66 -2.70 -2.87
C VAL A 105 9.81 -2.00 -1.82
N GLY A 106 8.91 -1.14 -2.28
CA GLY A 106 7.91 -0.49 -1.45
C GLY A 106 6.87 0.23 -2.30
N VAL A 107 6.12 1.11 -1.65
CA VAL A 107 5.23 2.07 -2.27
C VAL A 107 5.47 3.44 -1.68
N VAL A 108 5.28 4.48 -2.50
CA VAL A 108 5.28 5.87 -2.05
C VAL A 108 3.86 6.42 -2.16
N ALA A 109 3.40 7.06 -1.09
CA ALA A 109 2.16 7.83 -1.11
C ALA A 109 2.41 9.12 -1.89
N SER A 110 1.89 9.19 -3.11
CA SER A 110 2.11 10.32 -4.02
C SER A 110 0.79 10.88 -4.51
N PRO A 111 0.10 11.69 -3.70
CA PRO A 111 -1.14 12.32 -4.12
C PRO A 111 -0.85 13.27 -5.29
N GLY A 112 -1.66 13.19 -6.34
CA GLY A 112 -1.52 14.07 -7.49
C GLY A 112 -2.23 13.55 -8.72
N SER A 113 -2.36 14.42 -9.72
CA SER A 113 -2.96 14.10 -11.01
C SER A 113 -1.95 14.05 -12.15
N CYS A 114 -0.68 14.39 -11.90
CA CYS A 114 0.33 14.39 -12.96
C CYS A 114 1.77 14.22 -12.48
N PRO A 115 2.69 13.81 -13.37
CA PRO A 115 4.05 13.42 -13.00
C PRO A 115 4.86 14.54 -12.32
N ALA A 116 4.64 15.79 -12.71
CA ALA A 116 5.29 16.96 -12.11
C ALA A 116 5.04 17.06 -10.58
N ALA A 117 3.87 16.63 -10.09
CA ALA A 117 3.57 16.64 -8.67
C ALA A 117 4.42 15.63 -7.88
N GLY A 118 4.68 14.45 -8.46
CA GLY A 118 5.54 13.44 -7.85
C GLY A 118 7.00 13.91 -7.78
N TRP A 119 7.50 14.54 -8.85
CA TRP A 119 8.84 15.16 -8.85
C TRP A 119 8.95 16.33 -7.88
N ALA A 120 7.96 17.23 -7.88
CA ALA A 120 7.89 18.31 -6.89
C ALA A 120 7.88 17.75 -5.45
N GLY A 121 7.16 16.64 -5.24
CA GLY A 121 7.12 15.95 -3.96
C GLY A 121 8.47 15.43 -3.52
N LEU A 122 9.22 14.80 -4.43
CA LEU A 122 10.59 14.37 -4.19
C LEU A 122 11.51 15.57 -3.88
N GLY A 123 11.45 16.62 -4.71
CA GLY A 123 12.26 17.83 -4.54
C GLY A 123 12.00 18.58 -3.23
N ALA A 124 10.76 18.52 -2.72
CA ALA A 124 10.35 19.11 -1.45
C ALA A 124 10.52 18.15 -0.25
N GLY A 125 10.74 16.86 -0.49
CA GLY A 125 10.68 15.81 0.52
C GLY A 125 9.31 15.72 1.22
N ALA A 126 8.23 16.14 0.57
CA ALA A 126 6.88 16.12 1.12
C ALA A 126 5.86 16.09 -0.01
N PRO A 127 4.65 15.53 0.18
CA PRO A 127 3.62 15.55 -0.86
C PRO A 127 3.30 16.96 -1.34
N VAL A 128 3.41 17.21 -2.66
CA VAL A 128 3.08 18.50 -3.28
C VAL A 128 1.82 18.33 -4.15
N PRO A 129 0.73 19.08 -3.90
CA PRO A 129 -0.43 19.04 -4.76
C PRO A 129 -0.10 19.63 -6.14
N ALA A 130 -0.83 19.21 -7.18
CA ALA A 130 -0.58 19.66 -8.54
C ALA A 130 -0.77 21.19 -8.69
N ALA A 131 0.35 21.92 -8.81
CA ALA A 131 0.42 23.36 -9.08
C ALA A 131 0.22 23.72 -10.56
N GLY A 132 0.05 22.71 -11.40
CA GLY A 132 0.25 22.76 -12.84
C GLY A 132 1.08 21.54 -13.27
N CYS A 133 0.73 20.95 -14.40
CA CYS A 133 1.42 19.75 -14.90
C CYS A 133 2.51 20.06 -15.92
N GLU A 134 2.63 21.33 -16.29
CA GLU A 134 3.63 21.82 -17.21
C GLU A 134 4.82 22.39 -16.43
N VAL A 135 6.00 21.87 -16.72
CA VAL A 135 7.27 22.42 -16.23
C VAL A 135 7.99 23.01 -17.43
N ARG A 136 8.46 24.24 -17.29
CA ARG A 136 9.20 24.95 -18.34
C ARG A 136 10.64 25.10 -17.91
N VAL A 137 11.57 24.63 -18.74
CA VAL A 137 13.01 24.76 -18.51
C VAL A 137 13.61 25.66 -19.58
N GLY A 138 14.48 26.57 -19.18
CA GLY A 138 15.16 27.48 -20.10
C GLY A 138 16.32 28.19 -19.42
N GLY A 139 17.45 28.32 -20.14
CA GLY A 139 18.63 29.02 -19.63
C GLY A 139 19.24 28.40 -18.36
N GLY A 140 19.14 27.08 -18.20
CA GLY A 140 19.64 26.38 -17.00
C GLY A 140 18.75 26.52 -15.76
N ARG A 141 17.48 26.91 -15.93
CA ARG A 141 16.55 27.17 -14.83
C ARG A 141 15.16 26.63 -15.13
N VAL A 142 14.41 26.26 -14.10
CA VAL A 142 12.95 26.10 -14.18
C VAL A 142 12.30 27.49 -14.23
N THR A 143 11.75 27.89 -15.38
CA THR A 143 11.31 29.28 -15.61
C THR A 143 9.99 29.63 -14.92
N ASN A 144 9.15 28.63 -14.65
CA ASN A 144 7.93 28.77 -13.84
C ASN A 144 8.09 28.25 -12.41
N PHE A 145 9.31 28.27 -11.86
CA PHE A 145 9.60 27.70 -10.54
C PHE A 145 8.75 28.29 -9.41
N ASP A 146 8.57 29.62 -9.37
CA ASP A 146 7.80 30.28 -8.31
C ASP A 146 6.32 29.85 -8.31
N GLU A 147 5.74 29.60 -9.50
CA GLU A 147 4.38 29.07 -9.64
C GLU A 147 4.27 27.66 -9.03
N LEU A 148 5.27 26.82 -9.27
CA LEU A 148 5.35 25.45 -8.75
C LEU A 148 5.67 25.41 -7.26
N ASN A 149 6.45 26.37 -6.74
CA ASN A 149 6.89 26.41 -5.35
C ASN A 149 5.79 26.88 -4.39
N GLY A 150 4.80 27.63 -4.89
CA GLY A 150 3.65 28.08 -4.09
C GLY A 150 2.89 26.90 -3.44
N PRO A 151 2.42 25.92 -4.21
CA PRO A 151 1.74 24.74 -3.65
C PRO A 151 2.64 23.81 -2.83
N ALA A 152 3.95 23.83 -3.08
CA ALA A 152 4.96 23.19 -2.23
C ALA A 152 5.25 23.97 -0.92
N ARG A 153 4.56 25.09 -0.68
CA ARG A 153 4.74 25.97 0.50
C ARG A 153 6.19 26.45 0.67
N GLY A 154 6.89 26.69 -0.43
CA GLY A 154 8.30 27.09 -0.41
C GLY A 154 9.29 25.95 -0.21
N GLY A 155 8.83 24.69 -0.22
CA GLY A 155 9.65 23.52 0.05
C GLY A 155 10.52 23.04 -1.12
N LEU A 156 10.29 23.52 -2.36
CA LEU A 156 11.12 23.08 -3.50
C LEU A 156 12.59 23.46 -3.31
N GLY A 157 13.46 22.60 -3.81
CA GLY A 157 14.92 22.73 -3.68
C GLY A 157 15.49 22.11 -2.40
N ARG A 158 14.66 21.52 -1.52
CA ARG A 158 15.15 20.79 -0.35
C ARG A 158 16.07 19.63 -0.73
N LEU A 159 15.79 18.92 -1.83
CA LEU A 159 16.65 17.83 -2.29
C LEU A 159 18.09 18.30 -2.53
N GLY A 160 18.28 19.44 -3.19
CA GLY A 160 19.60 20.05 -3.40
C GLY A 160 20.26 20.60 -2.13
N GLU A 161 19.52 20.70 -1.01
CA GLU A 161 20.11 21.08 0.28
C GLU A 161 20.53 19.89 1.12
N VAL A 162 19.83 18.75 0.99
CA VAL A 162 20.19 17.52 1.70
C VAL A 162 21.23 16.71 0.95
N TYR A 163 21.42 16.98 -0.35
CA TYR A 163 22.41 16.35 -1.19
C TYR A 163 23.52 17.35 -1.54
N ASP A 164 24.72 17.13 -1.00
CA ASP A 164 25.88 18.02 -1.17
C ASP A 164 26.61 17.85 -2.54
N GLY A 165 26.09 17.01 -3.43
CA GLY A 165 26.70 16.66 -4.72
C GLY A 165 25.98 17.26 -5.92
N CYS A 166 26.51 17.01 -7.12
CA CYS A 166 25.86 17.50 -8.34
C CYS A 166 24.57 16.73 -8.69
N ILE A 167 23.51 17.44 -9.10
CA ILE A 167 22.27 16.86 -9.61
C ILE A 167 22.04 17.22 -11.09
N THR A 168 21.95 16.20 -11.94
CA THR A 168 21.51 16.37 -13.33
C THR A 168 20.06 15.95 -13.51
N ALA A 169 19.24 16.80 -14.13
CA ALA A 169 17.88 16.45 -14.54
C ALA A 169 17.81 16.05 -16.02
N VAL A 170 17.06 14.99 -16.30
CA VAL A 170 16.73 14.55 -17.66
C VAL A 170 15.21 14.69 -17.83
N GLY A 171 14.82 15.70 -18.60
CA GLY A 171 13.42 16.03 -18.85
C GLY A 171 12.83 17.10 -17.92
N PRO A 172 11.79 17.83 -18.38
CA PRO A 172 11.27 18.98 -17.64
C PRO A 172 10.73 18.64 -16.26
N ALA A 173 10.00 17.53 -16.07
CA ALA A 173 9.40 17.25 -14.77
C ALA A 173 10.45 16.93 -13.69
N ALA A 174 11.49 16.16 -14.05
CA ALA A 174 12.64 15.88 -13.18
C ALA A 174 13.40 17.15 -12.79
N ALA A 175 13.42 18.17 -13.66
CA ALA A 175 14.08 19.45 -13.39
C ALA A 175 13.49 20.16 -12.16
N VAL A 176 12.20 20.00 -11.84
CA VAL A 176 11.61 20.60 -10.62
C VAL A 176 12.23 20.03 -9.36
N ALA A 177 12.54 18.73 -9.36
CA ALA A 177 13.15 18.06 -8.22
C ALA A 177 14.64 18.39 -8.08
N ALA A 178 15.34 18.54 -9.20
CA ALA A 178 16.76 18.84 -9.24
C ALA A 178 17.10 20.31 -8.98
N ALA A 179 16.15 21.22 -9.22
CA ALA A 179 16.39 22.65 -9.07
C ALA A 179 16.68 23.04 -7.62
N ASP A 180 17.60 23.98 -7.43
CA ASP A 180 17.85 24.58 -6.12
C ASP A 180 16.67 25.44 -5.64
N ARG A 181 16.77 26.02 -4.44
CA ARG A 181 15.75 26.93 -3.88
C ARG A 181 15.46 28.16 -4.74
N THR A 182 16.34 28.50 -5.67
CA THR A 182 16.18 29.61 -6.60
C THR A 182 15.67 29.16 -7.96
N GLY A 183 15.45 27.87 -8.20
CA GLY A 183 15.01 27.30 -9.47
C GLY A 183 16.14 26.99 -10.46
N GLN A 184 17.41 27.18 -10.09
CA GLN A 184 18.57 26.93 -10.96
C GLN A 184 18.90 25.44 -11.01
N LEU A 185 19.41 24.99 -12.15
CA LEU A 185 19.82 23.61 -12.41
C LEU A 185 21.32 23.56 -12.62
N GLU A 186 21.99 22.58 -12.03
CA GLU A 186 23.41 22.33 -12.28
C GLU A 186 23.63 21.60 -13.61
N GLY A 187 22.78 20.63 -13.91
CA GLY A 187 22.78 19.88 -15.16
C GLY A 187 21.36 19.66 -15.67
N TYR A 188 21.17 19.83 -16.98
CA TYR A 188 19.92 19.52 -17.65
C TYR A 188 20.19 18.87 -19.01
N ALA A 189 19.47 17.79 -19.30
CA ALA A 189 19.48 17.15 -20.61
C ALA A 189 18.05 16.89 -21.09
N GLU A 190 17.85 17.03 -22.40
CA GLU A 190 16.61 16.61 -23.05
C GLU A 190 16.55 15.07 -23.12
N PRO A 191 15.41 14.41 -22.81
CA PRO A 191 15.33 12.95 -22.73
C PRO A 191 15.81 12.24 -23.99
N GLY A 192 15.40 12.73 -25.17
CA GLY A 192 15.81 12.13 -26.45
C GLY A 192 17.32 12.23 -26.71
N ALA A 193 17.94 13.35 -26.36
CA ALA A 193 19.38 13.54 -26.50
C ALA A 193 20.15 12.63 -25.53
N TRP A 194 19.73 12.59 -24.26
CA TRP A 194 20.31 11.74 -23.23
C TRP A 194 20.25 10.25 -23.60
N LEU A 195 19.09 9.78 -24.07
CA LEU A 195 18.91 8.41 -24.58
C LEU A 195 19.84 8.11 -25.76
N SER A 196 19.91 9.02 -26.75
CA SER A 196 20.72 8.82 -27.96
C SER A 196 22.22 8.76 -27.69
N GLN A 197 22.67 9.36 -26.59
CA GLN A 197 24.07 9.39 -26.15
C GLN A 197 24.43 8.21 -25.24
N GLY A 198 23.51 7.25 -25.05
CA GLY A 198 23.75 6.08 -24.20
C GLY A 198 23.57 6.36 -22.71
N MET A 199 22.70 7.30 -22.34
CA MET A 199 22.32 7.58 -20.95
C MET A 199 23.53 7.95 -20.06
N PRO A 200 24.32 8.98 -20.42
CA PRO A 200 25.46 9.41 -19.61
C PRO A 200 25.01 9.94 -18.24
N THR A 201 25.82 9.70 -17.22
CA THR A 201 25.65 10.21 -15.85
C THR A 201 26.77 11.21 -15.56
N SER A 202 26.54 12.48 -15.88
CA SER A 202 27.53 13.56 -15.69
C SER A 202 27.70 13.97 -14.23
N CYS A 203 26.71 13.67 -13.40
CA CYS A 203 26.70 13.95 -11.98
C CYS A 203 26.39 12.69 -11.18
N PRO A 204 26.83 12.61 -9.91
CA PRO A 204 26.62 11.41 -9.12
C PRO A 204 25.14 11.17 -8.81
N LEU A 205 24.27 12.19 -8.87
CA LEU A 205 22.83 12.03 -8.90
C LEU A 205 22.23 12.47 -10.24
N THR A 206 21.49 11.56 -10.90
CA THR A 206 20.74 11.85 -12.13
C THR A 206 19.26 11.54 -11.93
N LEU A 207 18.38 12.53 -12.16
CA LEU A 207 16.93 12.39 -12.08
C LEU A 207 16.34 12.30 -13.49
N VAL A 208 15.59 11.26 -13.81
CA VAL A 208 15.15 10.95 -15.17
C VAL A 208 13.63 10.85 -15.24
N ASP A 209 13.00 11.83 -15.88
CA ASP A 209 11.62 11.72 -16.34
C ASP A 209 11.57 10.94 -17.65
N ALA A 210 11.47 9.61 -17.55
CA ALA A 210 11.60 8.70 -18.68
C ALA A 210 10.36 8.69 -19.59
N GLY A 211 9.23 9.28 -19.17
CA GLY A 211 8.05 9.38 -20.01
C GLY A 211 7.57 8.00 -20.51
N PRO A 212 7.17 7.89 -21.79
CA PRO A 212 6.79 6.62 -22.42
C PRO A 212 7.91 5.56 -22.51
N GLU A 213 9.18 5.96 -22.41
CA GLU A 213 10.34 5.06 -22.55
C GLU A 213 10.74 4.41 -21.20
N SER A 214 9.96 4.61 -20.15
CA SER A 214 10.25 4.16 -18.78
C SER A 214 10.68 2.70 -18.67
N ASP A 215 9.96 1.77 -19.30
CA ASP A 215 10.28 0.33 -19.27
C ASP A 215 11.70 0.05 -19.80
N ARG A 216 12.03 0.68 -20.93
CA ARG A 216 13.33 0.53 -21.58
C ARG A 216 14.44 1.17 -20.75
N VAL A 217 14.23 2.40 -20.29
CA VAL A 217 15.21 3.15 -19.51
C VAL A 217 15.58 2.39 -18.25
N VAL A 218 14.60 1.91 -17.48
CA VAL A 218 14.90 1.17 -16.25
C VAL A 218 15.60 -0.15 -16.55
N ALA A 219 15.13 -0.91 -17.54
CA ALA A 219 15.77 -2.16 -17.90
C ALA A 219 17.23 -1.97 -18.36
N ASP A 220 17.52 -0.92 -19.11
CA ASP A 220 18.87 -0.62 -19.60
C ASP A 220 19.80 -0.14 -18.48
N LEU A 221 19.31 0.75 -17.61
CA LEU A 221 20.07 1.26 -16.47
C LEU A 221 20.33 0.17 -15.42
N ALA A 222 19.37 -0.72 -15.15
CA ALA A 222 19.53 -1.78 -14.16
C ALA A 222 20.67 -2.75 -14.51
N ARG A 223 20.97 -2.93 -15.81
CA ARG A 223 22.09 -3.77 -16.26
C ARG A 223 23.47 -3.14 -16.06
N ARG A 224 23.54 -1.90 -15.59
CA ARG A 224 24.79 -1.19 -15.32
C ARG A 224 25.19 -1.38 -13.85
N PRO A 225 26.24 -2.17 -13.55
CA PRO A 225 26.65 -2.44 -12.18
C PRO A 225 27.30 -1.23 -11.48
N ASP A 226 27.66 -0.19 -12.24
CA ASP A 226 28.21 1.07 -11.75
C ASP A 226 27.13 2.04 -11.24
N LEU A 227 25.85 1.68 -11.36
CA LEU A 227 24.71 2.50 -10.97
C LEU A 227 23.81 1.80 -9.95
N THR A 228 23.35 2.55 -8.96
CA THR A 228 22.15 2.21 -8.19
C THR A 228 20.97 2.89 -8.87
N VAL A 229 19.95 2.10 -9.22
CA VAL A 229 18.75 2.62 -9.88
C VAL A 229 17.60 2.63 -8.89
N ILE A 230 16.97 3.79 -8.73
CA ILE A 230 15.77 3.99 -7.91
C ILE A 230 14.62 4.30 -8.86
N ALA A 231 13.71 3.36 -9.05
CA ALA A 231 12.55 3.56 -9.91
C ALA A 231 11.32 3.80 -9.04
N PHE A 232 10.57 4.88 -9.30
CA PHE A 232 9.36 5.19 -8.54
C PHE A 232 8.23 5.67 -9.44
N GLY A 233 7.01 5.24 -9.12
CA GLY A 233 5.80 5.65 -9.82
C GLY A 233 5.50 7.12 -9.60
N LEU A 234 5.13 7.78 -10.68
CA LEU A 234 4.69 9.17 -10.69
C LEU A 234 3.18 9.22 -10.91
N PRO A 235 2.47 10.10 -10.19
CA PRO A 235 1.02 10.13 -10.24
C PRO A 235 0.51 10.53 -11.63
N GLY A 236 -0.64 9.99 -12.04
CA GLY A 236 -1.26 10.31 -13.33
C GLY A 236 -2.75 10.00 -13.45
N SER A 237 -3.27 9.06 -12.65
CA SER A 237 -4.66 8.58 -12.74
C SER A 237 -5.44 8.61 -11.42
N GLY A 238 -4.91 9.31 -10.40
CA GLY A 238 -5.54 9.41 -9.08
C GLY A 238 -5.28 8.24 -8.13
N ALA A 239 -4.40 7.31 -8.50
CA ALA A 239 -3.89 6.31 -7.56
C ALA A 239 -3.07 6.97 -6.45
N GLU A 240 -3.42 6.68 -5.20
CA GLU A 240 -2.79 7.24 -3.99
C GLU A 240 -1.36 6.69 -3.79
N TYR A 241 -1.19 5.40 -4.05
CA TYR A 241 0.08 4.69 -3.90
C TYR A 241 0.72 4.41 -5.24
N GLN A 242 2.03 4.61 -5.28
CA GLN A 242 2.88 4.41 -6.44
C GLN A 242 3.96 3.39 -6.11
N PRO A 243 4.28 2.44 -7.01
CA PRO A 243 5.33 1.47 -6.74
C PRO A 243 6.69 2.17 -6.65
N VAL A 244 7.57 1.71 -5.77
CA VAL A 244 8.98 2.12 -5.73
C VAL A 244 9.87 0.91 -5.55
N TYR A 245 11.01 0.90 -6.22
CA TYR A 245 12.04 -0.10 -6.01
C TYR A 245 13.43 0.46 -6.24
N ARG A 246 14.42 -0.19 -5.63
CA ARG A 246 15.84 0.11 -5.77
C ARG A 246 16.56 -1.17 -6.16
N VAL A 247 17.44 -1.13 -7.16
CA VAL A 247 18.31 -2.25 -7.53
C VAL A 247 19.77 -1.87 -7.35
N ASN A 248 20.63 -2.88 -7.25
CA ASN A 248 22.06 -2.74 -6.92
C ASN A 248 22.25 -2.09 -5.53
N THR A 249 21.50 -2.60 -4.54
CA THR A 249 21.60 -2.20 -3.13
C THR A 249 22.43 -3.19 -2.31
N THR A 250 22.74 -2.84 -1.06
CA THR A 250 23.54 -3.69 -0.16
C THR A 250 22.76 -4.86 0.45
N LEU A 251 21.44 -4.75 0.54
CA LEU A 251 20.56 -5.73 1.17
C LEU A 251 19.24 -5.84 0.39
N PRO A 252 18.74 -7.04 0.10
CA PRO A 252 17.38 -7.21 -0.40
C PRO A 252 16.36 -6.99 0.72
N GLY A 253 15.17 -6.48 0.38
CA GLY A 253 14.10 -6.39 1.37
C GLY A 253 12.93 -5.46 1.03
N VAL A 254 12.14 -5.16 2.05
CA VAL A 254 11.01 -4.23 1.96
C VAL A 254 11.39 -2.91 2.61
N LEU A 255 11.14 -1.81 1.92
CA LEU A 255 11.42 -0.47 2.43
C LEU A 255 10.51 -0.16 3.62
N GLU A 256 11.10 0.25 4.74
CA GLU A 256 10.35 0.60 5.95
C GLU A 256 10.17 2.11 6.07
N PRO A 257 9.04 2.58 6.62
CA PRO A 257 8.87 3.98 6.95
C PRO A 257 9.88 4.43 8.02
N ALA A 258 10.29 5.69 7.97
CA ALA A 258 11.16 6.26 9.02
C ALA A 258 10.46 6.39 10.39
N VAL A 259 9.13 6.36 10.43
CA VAL A 259 8.35 6.52 11.66
C VAL A 259 7.93 5.16 12.19
N ALA A 260 8.28 4.88 13.44
CA ALA A 260 7.87 3.67 14.14
C ALA A 260 6.33 3.53 14.15
N GLY A 261 5.84 2.40 13.64
CA GLY A 261 4.41 2.11 13.54
C GLY A 261 3.73 2.59 12.26
N GLY A 262 4.48 3.09 11.27
CA GLY A 262 3.97 3.21 9.91
C GLY A 262 3.68 1.86 9.26
N ASP A 263 2.87 1.85 8.20
CA ASP A 263 2.56 0.62 7.47
C ASP A 263 3.83 0.11 6.74
N PRO A 264 4.26 -1.14 6.96
CA PRO A 264 5.43 -1.71 6.29
C PRO A 264 5.30 -1.63 4.77
N GLY A 265 6.39 -1.27 4.10
CA GLY A 265 6.40 -1.09 2.64
C GLY A 265 5.84 0.25 2.18
N VAL A 266 5.30 1.12 3.05
CA VAL A 266 4.85 2.46 2.68
C VAL A 266 5.87 3.50 3.13
N ILE A 267 6.54 4.16 2.17
CA ILE A 267 7.46 5.25 2.45
C ILE A 267 6.86 6.61 2.07
N ASP A 268 7.32 7.66 2.74
CA ASP A 268 7.00 9.04 2.38
C ASP A 268 8.10 9.67 1.49
N PHE A 269 7.82 10.88 0.99
CA PHE A 269 8.79 11.61 0.18
C PHE A 269 10.04 12.07 0.95
N THR A 270 9.99 12.19 2.28
CA THR A 270 11.18 12.50 3.07
C THR A 270 12.13 11.30 3.05
N VAL A 271 11.63 10.09 3.32
CA VAL A 271 12.41 8.86 3.22
C VAL A 271 12.94 8.64 1.82
N LEU A 272 12.12 8.86 0.79
CA LEU A 272 12.56 8.73 -0.60
C LEU A 272 13.64 9.77 -0.95
N ALA A 273 13.51 11.02 -0.53
CA ALA A 273 14.53 12.05 -0.74
C ALA A 273 15.84 11.73 0.00
N ASP A 274 15.76 11.23 1.23
CA ASP A 274 16.92 10.78 2.00
C ASP A 274 17.61 9.58 1.32
N ALA A 275 16.85 8.60 0.83
CA ALA A 275 17.36 7.48 0.06
C ALA A 275 18.07 7.95 -1.21
N VAL A 276 17.48 8.91 -1.94
CA VAL A 276 18.07 9.49 -3.16
C VAL A 276 19.35 10.26 -2.85
N ALA A 277 19.40 10.95 -1.70
CA ALA A 277 20.59 11.65 -1.22
C ALA A 277 21.68 10.70 -0.68
N GLY A 278 21.49 9.38 -0.77
CA GLY A 278 22.44 8.38 -0.30
C GLY A 278 22.48 8.19 1.21
N ARG A 279 21.51 8.74 1.94
CA ARG A 279 21.39 8.50 3.37
C ARG A 279 20.87 7.07 3.59
N PRO A 280 21.35 6.37 4.65
CA PRO A 280 20.84 5.05 4.99
C PRO A 280 19.33 5.10 5.24
N ILE A 281 18.62 4.09 4.74
CA ILE A 281 17.20 3.89 5.03
C ILE A 281 16.99 2.53 5.68
N LEU A 282 15.90 2.42 6.43
CA LEU A 282 15.52 1.18 7.10
C LEU A 282 14.88 0.22 6.09
N VAL A 283 15.29 -1.04 6.18
CA VAL A 283 14.81 -2.12 5.33
C VAL A 283 14.50 -3.32 6.21
N ALA A 284 13.30 -3.87 6.05
CA ALA A 284 12.99 -5.21 6.54
C ALA A 284 13.65 -6.21 5.60
N GLU A 285 14.82 -6.69 6.00
CA GLU A 285 15.66 -7.60 5.22
C GLU A 285 14.91 -8.88 4.85
N ARG A 286 15.16 -9.36 3.63
CA ARG A 286 14.68 -10.65 3.13
C ARG A 286 15.80 -11.34 2.38
N ASP A 287 15.79 -12.67 2.33
CA ASP A 287 16.80 -13.43 1.58
C ASP A 287 16.82 -13.08 0.07
N ALA A 288 15.64 -12.77 -0.49
CA ALA A 288 15.47 -12.30 -1.86
C ALA A 288 14.13 -11.58 -2.00
N VAL A 289 14.03 -10.68 -2.98
CA VAL A 289 12.78 -9.99 -3.35
C VAL A 289 12.45 -10.29 -4.81
N THR A 290 11.36 -11.03 -5.03
CA THR A 290 10.87 -11.33 -6.37
C THR A 290 9.82 -10.30 -6.82
N GLY A 291 9.50 -10.29 -8.12
CA GLY A 291 8.39 -9.51 -8.66
C GLY A 291 7.03 -9.90 -8.07
N ALA A 292 6.88 -11.14 -7.58
CA ALA A 292 5.68 -11.57 -6.87
C ALA A 292 5.59 -10.96 -5.45
N ASP A 293 6.73 -10.84 -4.76
CA ASP A 293 6.82 -10.17 -3.46
C ASP A 293 6.50 -8.68 -3.59
N ALA A 294 7.06 -8.02 -4.61
CA ALA A 294 6.80 -6.63 -4.92
C ALA A 294 5.30 -6.37 -5.13
N GLU A 295 4.65 -7.22 -5.92
CA GLU A 295 3.20 -7.12 -6.17
C GLU A 295 2.36 -7.35 -4.91
N ALA A 296 2.82 -8.23 -4.01
CA ALA A 296 2.18 -8.44 -2.71
C ALA A 296 2.28 -7.18 -1.83
N VAL A 297 3.47 -6.59 -1.72
CA VAL A 297 3.69 -5.33 -0.98
C VAL A 297 2.79 -4.21 -1.53
N PHE A 298 2.74 -4.04 -2.85
CA PHE A 298 1.89 -3.02 -3.47
C PHE A 298 0.40 -3.26 -3.21
N ARG A 299 -0.06 -4.51 -3.31
CA ARG A 299 -1.46 -4.88 -3.08
C ARG A 299 -1.88 -4.64 -1.63
N ASP A 300 -1.04 -5.01 -0.68
CA ASP A 300 -1.31 -4.85 0.75
C ASP A 300 -1.41 -3.35 1.10
N ALA A 301 -0.48 -2.52 0.60
CA ALA A 301 -0.50 -1.08 0.83
C ALA A 301 -1.67 -0.36 0.15
N SER A 302 -2.08 -0.79 -1.04
CA SER A 302 -3.22 -0.20 -1.76
C SER A 302 -4.60 -0.59 -1.20
N GLY A 303 -4.66 -1.22 -0.02
CA GLY A 303 -5.91 -1.62 0.63
C GLY A 303 -6.58 -2.81 -0.06
N GLY A 304 -5.84 -3.58 -0.86
CA GLY A 304 -6.30 -4.87 -1.31
C GLY A 304 -6.47 -5.77 -0.09
N LEU A 305 -7.70 -5.94 0.40
CA LEU A 305 -8.01 -6.87 1.49
C LEU A 305 -7.25 -8.17 1.23
N PRO A 306 -6.35 -8.62 2.14
CA PRO A 306 -5.56 -9.81 1.89
C PRO A 306 -6.53 -10.96 1.60
N ALA A 307 -6.30 -11.70 0.51
CA ALA A 307 -7.19 -12.78 0.08
C ALA A 307 -7.48 -13.79 1.21
N ALA A 308 -6.55 -13.92 2.16
CA ALA A 308 -6.68 -14.72 3.37
C ALA A 308 -7.85 -14.29 4.28
N LEU A 309 -8.17 -12.99 4.39
CA LEU A 309 -9.28 -12.51 5.21
C LEU A 309 -10.66 -12.89 4.65
N TRP A 310 -10.78 -13.21 3.35
CA TRP A 310 -12.00 -13.77 2.78
C TRP A 310 -12.10 -15.29 2.98
N ALA A 311 -10.97 -15.99 3.00
CA ALA A 311 -10.95 -17.45 3.14
C ALA A 311 -11.45 -17.90 4.53
N ILE A 312 -11.11 -17.17 5.60
CA ILE A 312 -11.46 -17.55 6.98
C ILE A 312 -12.98 -17.57 7.21
N PRO A 313 -13.76 -16.50 6.95
CA PRO A 313 -15.21 -16.54 7.14
C PRO A 313 -15.88 -17.53 6.18
N LEU A 314 -15.37 -17.73 4.97
CA LEU A 314 -15.94 -18.67 4.01
C LEU A 314 -15.74 -20.14 4.46
N VAL A 315 -14.55 -20.51 4.94
CA VAL A 315 -14.28 -21.84 5.49
C VAL A 315 -15.09 -22.08 6.76
N VAL A 316 -15.21 -21.07 7.63
CA VAL A 316 -16.04 -21.16 8.84
C VAL A 316 -17.52 -21.31 8.47
N LEU A 317 -18.05 -20.54 7.53
CA LEU A 317 -19.44 -20.63 7.07
C LEU A 317 -19.75 -21.97 6.38
N VAL A 318 -18.85 -22.46 5.54
CA VAL A 318 -18.97 -23.78 4.88
C VAL A 318 -18.92 -24.89 5.93
N GLY A 319 -17.97 -24.83 6.87
CA GLY A 319 -17.89 -25.77 7.99
C GLY A 319 -19.14 -25.78 8.85
N LEU A 320 -19.69 -24.60 9.17
CA LEU A 320 -20.92 -24.46 9.94
C LEU A 320 -22.13 -25.01 9.17
N GLY A 321 -22.23 -24.72 7.88
CA GLY A 321 -23.30 -25.20 7.00
C GLY A 321 -23.30 -26.73 6.88
N VAL A 322 -22.13 -27.35 6.69
CA VAL A 322 -21.98 -28.81 6.66
C VAL A 322 -22.37 -29.43 8.01
N TRP A 323 -21.92 -28.84 9.12
CA TRP A 323 -22.26 -29.34 10.45
C TRP A 323 -23.76 -29.25 10.76
N LEU A 324 -24.40 -28.12 10.43
CA LEU A 324 -25.84 -27.92 10.57
C LEU A 324 -26.63 -28.90 9.69
N GLY A 325 -26.20 -29.11 8.45
CA GLY A 325 -26.82 -30.07 7.53
C GLY A 325 -26.73 -31.52 8.03
N LEU A 326 -25.59 -31.92 8.59
CA LEU A 326 -25.41 -33.25 9.20
C LEU A 326 -26.33 -33.44 10.41
N ARG A 327 -26.48 -32.42 11.26
CA ARG A 327 -27.41 -32.49 12.40
C ARG A 327 -28.88 -32.56 11.98
N ALA A 328 -29.28 -31.80 10.96
CA ALA A 328 -30.65 -31.84 10.44
C ALA A 328 -31.00 -33.25 9.89
N ARG A 329 -30.07 -33.88 9.15
CA ARG A 329 -30.26 -35.26 8.65
C ARG A 329 -30.33 -36.29 9.77
N ALA A 330 -29.50 -36.16 10.81
CA ALA A 330 -29.55 -37.05 11.97
C ALA A 330 -30.87 -36.92 12.74
N ALA A 331 -31.43 -35.71 12.86
CA ALA A 331 -32.74 -35.48 13.46
C ALA A 331 -33.88 -36.10 12.63
N SER A 332 -33.87 -35.91 11.30
CA SER A 332 -34.91 -36.46 10.41
C SER A 332 -34.97 -38.00 10.39
N ARG A 333 -33.82 -38.70 10.49
CA ARG A 333 -33.81 -40.17 10.55
C ARG A 333 -34.43 -40.72 11.83
N ARG A 334 -34.40 -39.96 12.93
CA ARG A 334 -34.92 -40.40 14.22
C ARG A 334 -36.46 -40.34 14.28
N ASP A 335 -37.09 -39.54 13.42
CA ASP A 335 -38.55 -39.40 13.34
C ASP A 335 -39.23 -40.43 12.43
N ARG A 336 -38.51 -41.02 11.45
CA ARG A 336 -39.08 -42.06 10.56
C ARG A 336 -39.04 -43.48 11.11
N GLY A 337 -38.48 -43.66 12.32
CA GLY A 337 -38.35 -44.96 12.98
C GLY A 337 -39.31 -45.16 14.16
N ARG A 338 -40.30 -44.28 14.33
CA ARG A 338 -41.42 -44.41 15.25
C ARG A 338 -42.71 -44.46 14.44
#